data_AF-Q8TM73-F1
#
_entry.id   AF-Q8TM73-F1
#
_cell.length_a   1.000
_cell.length_b   1.000
_cell.length_c   1.000
_cell.angle_alpha   90.00
_cell.angle_beta   90.00
_cell.angle_gamma   90.00
#
_symmetry.space_group_name_H-M   'P 1'
#
loop_
_entity.id
_entity.type
_entity.pdbx_description
1 polymer ?
#
loop_
_entity_poly.entity_id
_entity_poly.type
_entity_poly.pdbx_seq_one_letter_code
_entity_poly.pdbx_strand_id
1 'polypeptide(L)'
;MKLQEIYKKISTNYLFASLVLSGIVLLIYLFFTSKVEIFNFYYQNQVDYDKIRGSVLPSIILGYEFALVNYFFSNVYQIFEKLTPLFQDKQYQTFSCFLNKKLRKSWLYYLTIFIVLASFGIPELHGLSEYFLFSGTKSGYYYLFEPTFWSILLDIFNCIVLYSMLFLIAVIIWIMIELVFIVNELKERYLISINVFDIDEVGGLKSLKYFILLIVSSYFIILTLAIIADISPNAAIFIYTSPSSIITFDIIMLSLMLLAGVILFIITYQTIKNLIGKGVKLELKKINEKYKETYDQIFEIGSTKKDNDNEKELNESKIILDILEREENKIKDIYHNLFGFKEVATFITTFLLPIVTTLLPLIIK
;
A
#
# COMPACT_ATOMS: atom_id res chain seq x y z
N MET A 1 -20.81 1.64 28.85
CA MET A 1 -19.84 2.20 27.88
C MET A 1 -19.37 1.05 27.00
N LYS A 2 -19.79 1.01 25.73
CA LYS A 2 -19.61 -0.19 24.88
C LYS A 2 -18.16 -0.24 24.39
N LEU A 3 -17.54 -1.42 24.37
CA LEU A 3 -16.21 -1.68 23.78
C LEU A 3 -16.04 -1.05 22.38
N GLN A 4 -17.13 -0.90 21.62
CA GLN A 4 -17.17 -0.17 20.35
C GLN A 4 -16.80 1.32 20.47
N GLU A 5 -17.20 2.03 21.52
CA GLU A 5 -16.82 3.44 21.72
C GLU A 5 -15.34 3.57 22.07
N ILE A 6 -14.80 2.63 22.86
CA ILE A 6 -13.38 2.57 23.18
C ILE A 6 -12.57 2.24 21.92
N TYR A 7 -13.02 1.26 21.12
CA TYR A 7 -12.38 0.92 19.85
C TYR A 7 -12.45 2.06 18.84
N LYS A 8 -13.57 2.79 18.77
CA LYS A 8 -13.74 3.97 17.89
C LYS A 8 -12.90 5.16 18.35
N LYS A 9 -12.61 5.26 19.66
CA LYS A 9 -11.76 6.30 20.28
C LYS A 9 -10.26 5.98 20.20
N ILE A 10 -9.89 4.70 20.23
CA ILE A 10 -8.52 4.23 19.96
C ILE A 10 -8.24 4.27 18.45
N SER A 11 -9.22 3.92 17.61
CA SER A 11 -9.10 3.96 16.14
C SER A 11 -9.05 5.39 15.59
N THR A 12 -9.49 6.41 16.35
CA THR A 12 -9.43 7.81 15.90
C THR A 12 -8.02 8.40 15.96
N ASN A 13 -7.09 7.77 16.69
CA ASN A 13 -5.69 8.18 16.71
C ASN A 13 -4.76 6.97 16.58
N TYR A 14 -4.91 6.23 15.48
CA TYR A 14 -4.11 5.04 15.15
C TYR A 14 -2.60 5.32 15.16
N LEU A 15 -2.15 6.56 14.90
CA LEU A 15 -0.75 6.99 15.04
C LEU A 15 -0.28 7.01 16.50
N PHE A 16 -1.12 7.48 17.41
CA PHE A 16 -0.81 7.42 18.84
C PHE A 16 -0.77 5.98 19.34
N ALA A 17 -1.75 5.16 18.93
CA ALA A 17 -1.79 3.75 19.27
C ALA A 17 -0.55 2.99 18.74
N SER A 18 -0.09 3.29 17.52
CA SER A 18 1.15 2.70 17.00
C SER A 18 2.39 3.11 17.77
N LEU A 19 2.50 4.38 18.16
CA LEU A 19 3.64 4.85 18.95
C LEU A 19 3.70 4.17 20.32
N VAL A 20 2.54 4.02 20.98
CA VAL A 20 2.42 3.31 22.25
C VAL A 20 2.79 1.83 22.06
N LEU A 21 2.30 1.18 21.01
CA LEU A 21 2.64 -0.21 20.69
C LEU A 21 4.14 -0.40 20.48
N SER A 22 4.76 0.43 19.63
CA SER A 22 6.21 0.41 19.41
C SER A 22 6.99 0.61 20.71
N GLY A 23 6.58 1.59 21.52
CA GLY A 23 7.20 1.86 22.82
C GLY A 23 7.10 0.67 23.78
N ILE A 24 5.95 0.02 23.87
CA ILE A 24 5.76 -1.17 24.72
C ILE A 24 6.64 -2.34 24.25
N VAL A 25 6.64 -2.64 22.95
CA VAL A 25 7.48 -3.72 22.39
C VAL A 25 8.96 -3.47 22.66
N LEU A 26 9.41 -2.23 22.47
CA LEU A 26 10.79 -1.83 22.75
C LEU A 26 11.14 -1.96 24.23
N LEU A 27 10.27 -1.50 25.14
CA LEU A 27 10.50 -1.59 26.58
C LEU A 27 10.58 -3.05 27.07
N ILE A 28 9.73 -3.93 26.53
CA ILE A 28 9.79 -5.37 26.85
C ILE A 28 11.09 -5.97 26.35
N TYR A 29 11.52 -5.62 25.14
CA TYR A 29 12.80 -6.07 24.59
C TYR A 29 13.98 -5.63 25.48
N LEU A 30 14.06 -4.33 25.82
CA LEU A 30 15.10 -3.77 26.67
C LEU A 30 15.13 -4.40 28.07
N PHE A 31 13.95 -4.74 28.61
CA PHE A 31 13.86 -5.45 29.86
C PHE A 31 14.50 -6.85 29.77
N PHE A 32 14.14 -7.64 28.75
CA PHE A 32 14.69 -8.98 28.59
C PHE A 32 16.20 -8.98 28.31
N THR A 33 16.69 -8.08 27.44
CA THR A 33 18.13 -7.99 27.14
C THR A 33 18.95 -7.58 28.36
N SER A 34 18.43 -6.74 29.25
CA SER A 34 19.10 -6.39 30.51
C SER A 34 19.34 -7.58 31.45
N LYS A 35 18.64 -8.71 31.23
CA LYS A 35 18.70 -9.93 32.06
C LYS A 35 19.59 -11.04 31.49
N VAL A 36 20.08 -10.92 30.26
CA VAL A 36 20.91 -11.92 29.59
C VAL A 36 22.39 -11.54 29.74
N GLU A 37 23.22 -12.38 30.35
CA GLU A 37 24.60 -12.04 30.74
C GLU A 37 25.58 -11.93 29.55
N ILE A 38 25.33 -12.65 28.45
CA ILE A 38 26.06 -12.51 27.18
C ILE A 38 25.99 -11.09 26.63
N PHE A 39 24.91 -10.36 26.97
CA PHE A 39 24.79 -8.94 26.68
C PHE A 39 25.63 -8.03 27.60
N ASN A 40 26.08 -8.50 28.75
CA ASN A 40 26.95 -7.71 29.64
C ASN A 40 28.45 -7.97 29.41
N PHE A 41 28.84 -9.17 28.95
CA PHE A 41 30.25 -9.59 28.89
C PHE A 41 30.98 -9.25 27.57
N TYR A 42 30.29 -9.27 26.42
CA TYR A 42 30.89 -9.03 25.09
C TYR A 42 30.93 -7.54 24.67
N TYR A 43 30.54 -6.63 25.56
CA TYR A 43 29.99 -5.32 25.18
C TYR A 43 30.89 -4.11 25.46
N GLN A 44 32.14 -4.31 25.86
CA GLN A 44 32.98 -3.20 26.29
C GLN A 44 33.62 -2.39 25.14
N ASN A 45 33.57 -2.87 23.88
CA ASN A 45 34.13 -2.16 22.72
C ASN A 45 33.25 -2.35 21.45
N GLN A 46 32.62 -1.27 20.97
CA GLN A 46 32.08 -1.06 19.61
C GLN A 46 30.80 -1.77 19.10
N VAL A 47 30.01 -2.49 19.91
CA VAL A 47 28.81 -3.23 19.41
C VAL A 47 27.47 -2.81 20.03
N ASP A 48 27.30 -1.52 20.37
CA ASP A 48 26.02 -0.99 20.88
C ASP A 48 25.03 -0.60 19.77
N TYR A 49 25.52 -0.16 18.60
CA TYR A 49 24.66 0.40 17.55
C TYR A 49 23.82 -0.63 16.79
N ASP A 50 24.41 -1.77 16.41
CA ASP A 50 23.70 -2.78 15.60
C ASP A 50 22.62 -3.53 16.40
N LYS A 51 22.74 -3.58 17.73
CA LYS A 51 21.82 -4.31 18.62
C LYS A 51 20.65 -3.45 19.09
N ILE A 52 20.85 -2.14 19.29
CA ILE A 52 19.75 -1.17 19.40
C ILE A 52 18.99 -1.14 18.07
N ARG A 53 19.70 -1.18 16.94
CA ARG A 53 19.08 -1.20 15.60
C ARG A 53 18.20 -2.44 15.38
N GLY A 54 18.68 -3.64 15.76
CA GLY A 54 17.95 -4.91 15.64
C GLY A 54 16.68 -5.03 16.51
N SER A 55 16.41 -4.09 17.41
CA SER A 55 15.26 -4.12 18.32
C SER A 55 14.35 -2.89 18.23
N VAL A 56 14.95 -1.72 18.03
CA VAL A 56 14.23 -0.48 17.77
C VAL A 56 13.56 -0.52 16.40
N LEU A 57 14.20 -1.06 15.36
CA LEU A 57 13.58 -1.07 14.04
C LEU A 57 12.38 -2.02 13.96
N PRO A 58 12.44 -3.29 14.40
CA PRO A 58 11.26 -4.17 14.40
C PRO A 58 10.08 -3.59 15.18
N SER A 59 10.33 -2.98 16.35
CA SER A 59 9.26 -2.36 17.15
C SER A 59 8.62 -1.14 16.48
N ILE A 60 9.41 -0.30 15.81
CA ILE A 60 8.89 0.83 15.01
C ILE A 60 8.07 0.33 13.82
N ILE A 61 8.60 -0.65 13.08
CA ILE A 61 7.95 -1.18 11.88
C ILE A 61 6.62 -1.85 12.24
N LEU A 62 6.59 -2.68 13.30
CA LEU A 62 5.37 -3.32 13.79
C LEU A 62 4.29 -2.26 14.15
N GLY A 63 4.69 -1.18 14.81
CA GLY A 63 3.79 -0.05 15.06
C GLY A 63 3.29 0.60 13.78
N TYR A 64 4.18 0.88 12.83
CA TYR A 64 3.82 1.52 11.57
C TYR A 64 2.88 0.65 10.71
N GLU A 65 3.14 -0.65 10.62
CA GLU A 65 2.26 -1.65 10.00
C GLU A 65 0.88 -1.66 10.66
N PHE A 66 0.83 -1.67 11.99
CA PHE A 66 -0.42 -1.62 12.74
C PHE A 66 -1.21 -0.34 12.47
N ALA A 67 -0.53 0.82 12.41
CA ALA A 67 -1.16 2.09 12.04
C ALA A 67 -1.76 2.03 10.64
N LEU A 68 -1.01 1.50 9.66
CA LEU A 68 -1.46 1.41 8.27
C LEU A 68 -2.69 0.50 8.12
N VAL A 69 -2.68 -0.67 8.74
CA VAL A 69 -3.82 -1.61 8.70
C VAL A 69 -5.07 -0.96 9.33
N ASN A 70 -4.93 -0.31 10.48
CA ASN A 70 -6.06 0.37 11.12
C ASN A 70 -6.54 1.59 10.32
N TYR A 71 -5.63 2.36 9.74
CA TYR A 71 -5.97 3.46 8.84
C TYR A 71 -6.79 2.96 7.64
N PHE A 72 -6.37 1.86 7.02
CA PHE A 72 -7.10 1.26 5.91
C PHE A 72 -8.54 0.92 6.31
N PHE A 73 -8.73 0.09 7.33
CA PHE A 73 -10.07 -0.36 7.72
C PHE A 73 -10.97 0.77 8.24
N SER A 74 -10.38 1.83 8.80
CA SER A 74 -11.15 2.99 9.28
C SER A 74 -11.62 3.90 8.14
N ASN A 75 -10.85 3.99 7.05
CA ASN A 75 -11.09 4.98 5.99
C ASN A 75 -11.64 4.39 4.69
N VAL A 76 -11.44 3.08 4.43
CA VAL A 76 -11.81 2.45 3.15
C VAL A 76 -13.25 2.74 2.75
N TYR A 77 -14.21 2.53 3.65
CA TYR A 77 -15.63 2.80 3.36
C TYR A 77 -15.92 4.26 3.08
N GLN A 78 -15.32 5.19 3.85
CA GLN A 78 -15.51 6.62 3.65
C GLN A 78 -14.94 7.08 2.30
N ILE A 79 -13.79 6.53 1.89
CA ILE A 79 -13.18 6.84 0.60
C ILE A 79 -14.05 6.35 -0.55
N PHE A 80 -14.59 5.12 -0.47
CA PHE A 80 -15.48 4.60 -1.50
C PHE A 80 -16.88 5.25 -1.46
N GLU A 81 -17.35 5.73 -0.32
CA GLU A 81 -18.59 6.52 -0.20
C GLU A 81 -18.50 7.87 -0.90
N LYS A 82 -17.32 8.51 -0.91
CA LYS A 82 -17.09 9.72 -1.73
C LYS A 82 -17.25 9.47 -3.23
N LEU A 83 -17.23 8.23 -3.69
CA LEU A 83 -17.46 7.88 -5.10
C LEU A 83 -18.95 7.76 -5.44
N THR A 84 -19.85 7.71 -4.45
CA THR A 84 -21.31 7.65 -4.64
C THR A 84 -21.84 8.58 -5.74
N PRO A 85 -21.49 9.88 -5.78
CA PRO A 85 -22.01 10.79 -6.81
C PRO A 85 -21.60 10.42 -8.25
N LEU A 86 -20.61 9.54 -8.43
CA LEU A 86 -20.13 9.12 -9.73
C LEU A 86 -20.92 7.92 -10.31
N PHE A 87 -21.74 7.26 -9.50
CA PHE A 87 -22.55 6.11 -9.93
C PHE A 87 -23.91 6.56 -10.47
N GLN A 88 -24.37 5.89 -11.53
CA GLN A 88 -25.74 6.04 -12.02
C GLN A 88 -26.70 5.17 -11.19
N ASP A 89 -27.84 5.75 -10.82
CA ASP A 89 -28.96 5.06 -10.14
C ASP A 89 -28.53 4.31 -8.85
N LYS A 90 -29.06 3.08 -8.67
CA LYS A 90 -28.80 2.19 -7.52
C LYS A 90 -27.49 1.39 -7.64
N GLN A 91 -26.66 1.65 -8.64
CA GLN A 91 -25.44 0.86 -8.89
C GLN A 91 -24.46 0.91 -7.71
N TYR A 92 -24.39 2.03 -7.00
CA TYR A 92 -23.55 2.16 -5.81
C TYR A 92 -23.91 1.15 -4.71
N GLN A 93 -25.19 0.81 -4.53
CA GLN A 93 -25.60 -0.18 -3.51
C GLN A 93 -25.04 -1.58 -3.83
N THR A 94 -25.09 -1.97 -5.11
CA THR A 94 -24.50 -3.21 -5.60
C THR A 94 -22.99 -3.21 -5.40
N PHE A 95 -22.32 -2.10 -5.71
CA PHE A 95 -20.88 -1.95 -5.50
C PHE A 95 -20.51 -2.00 -4.01
N SER A 96 -21.26 -1.32 -3.14
CA SER A 96 -21.04 -1.33 -1.68
C SER A 96 -21.20 -2.73 -1.09
N CYS A 97 -22.17 -3.51 -1.58
CA CYS A 97 -22.30 -4.93 -1.20
C CYS A 97 -21.09 -5.76 -1.64
N PHE A 98 -20.62 -5.55 -2.88
CA PHE A 98 -19.40 -6.19 -3.39
C PHE A 98 -18.16 -5.81 -2.57
N LEU A 99 -17.97 -4.51 -2.29
CA LEU A 99 -16.89 -3.98 -1.47
C LEU A 99 -16.88 -4.64 -0.09
N ASN A 100 -18.05 -4.69 0.57
CA ASN A 100 -18.21 -5.37 1.86
C ASN A 100 -17.85 -6.85 1.81
N LYS A 101 -18.22 -7.56 0.75
CA LYS A 101 -17.86 -8.97 0.58
C LYS A 101 -16.36 -9.16 0.38
N LYS A 102 -15.72 -8.24 -0.36
CA LYS A 102 -14.28 -8.27 -0.65
C LYS A 102 -13.40 -7.94 0.55
N LEU A 103 -13.84 -7.03 1.41
CA LEU A 103 -13.11 -6.63 2.61
C LEU A 103 -13.30 -7.56 3.81
N ARG A 104 -14.19 -8.56 3.72
CA ARG A 104 -14.28 -9.65 4.69
C ARG A 104 -13.12 -10.63 4.49
N LYS A 105 -12.71 -11.31 5.58
CA LYS A 105 -11.69 -12.37 5.53
C LYS A 105 -12.09 -13.42 4.50
N SER A 106 -11.45 -13.36 3.34
CA SER A 106 -11.69 -14.23 2.20
C SER A 106 -10.71 -15.41 2.23
N TRP A 107 -10.91 -16.41 1.36
CA TRP A 107 -9.89 -17.46 1.18
C TRP A 107 -8.52 -16.86 0.84
N LEU A 108 -8.49 -15.79 0.03
CA LEU A 108 -7.27 -15.08 -0.34
C LEU A 108 -6.54 -14.51 0.89
N TYR A 109 -7.25 -14.01 1.89
CA TYR A 109 -6.66 -13.52 3.14
C TYR A 109 -5.82 -14.62 3.82
N TYR A 110 -6.40 -15.80 4.01
CA TYR A 110 -5.71 -16.92 4.65
C TYR A 110 -4.55 -17.44 3.79
N LEU A 111 -4.74 -17.50 2.47
CA LEU A 111 -3.72 -17.94 1.53
C LEU A 111 -2.51 -16.98 1.52
N THR A 112 -2.72 -15.66 1.49
CA THR A 112 -1.62 -14.68 1.53
C THR A 112 -0.84 -14.78 2.84
N ILE A 113 -1.52 -14.89 3.99
CA ILE A 113 -0.87 -15.09 5.29
C ILE A 113 -0.05 -16.38 5.28
N PHE A 114 -0.64 -17.49 4.82
CA PHE A 114 0.05 -18.77 4.78
C PHE A 114 1.32 -18.70 3.93
N ILE A 115 1.25 -18.15 2.71
CA ILE A 115 2.41 -18.06 1.81
C ILE A 115 3.54 -17.25 2.47
N VAL A 116 3.21 -16.09 3.04
CA VAL A 116 4.21 -15.21 3.68
C VAL A 116 4.81 -15.88 4.91
N LEU A 117 4.00 -16.41 5.82
CA LEU A 117 4.54 -17.05 7.02
C LEU A 117 5.32 -18.32 6.70
N ALA A 118 4.84 -19.14 5.76
CA ALA A 118 5.52 -20.36 5.35
C ALA A 118 6.88 -20.09 4.70
N SER A 119 7.00 -18.98 3.95
CA SER A 119 8.29 -18.62 3.32
C SER A 119 9.42 -18.40 4.30
N PHE A 120 9.14 -17.97 5.54
CA PHE A 120 10.16 -17.76 6.57
C PHE A 120 10.18 -18.92 7.58
N GLY A 121 9.02 -19.50 7.91
CA GLY A 121 8.93 -20.56 8.91
C GLY A 121 9.44 -21.92 8.45
N ILE A 122 9.30 -22.28 7.17
CA ILE A 122 9.82 -23.56 6.68
C ILE A 122 11.36 -23.61 6.76
N PRO A 123 12.11 -22.59 6.27
CA PRO A 123 13.56 -22.55 6.45
C PRO A 123 14.00 -22.54 7.91
N GLU A 124 13.32 -21.80 8.79
CA GLU A 124 13.63 -21.74 10.23
C GLU A 124 13.46 -23.11 10.90
N LEU A 125 12.34 -23.80 10.64
CA LEU A 125 12.08 -25.16 11.15
C LEU A 125 13.09 -26.17 10.62
N HIS A 126 13.48 -26.04 9.34
CA HIS A 126 14.50 -26.91 8.74
C HIS A 126 15.86 -26.70 9.42
N GLY A 127 16.29 -25.44 9.61
CA GLY A 127 17.54 -25.11 10.29
C GLY A 127 17.57 -25.59 11.74
N LEU A 128 16.46 -25.44 12.47
CA LEU A 128 16.29 -26.01 13.81
C LEU A 128 16.41 -27.54 13.83
N SER A 129 15.74 -28.21 12.88
CA SER A 129 15.78 -29.66 12.76
C SER A 129 17.21 -30.16 12.47
N GLU A 130 17.93 -29.51 11.55
CA GLU A 130 19.31 -29.86 11.24
C GLU A 130 20.24 -29.66 12.43
N TYR A 131 20.04 -28.59 13.21
CA TYR A 131 20.79 -28.36 14.42
C TYR A 131 20.59 -29.47 15.45
N PHE A 132 19.33 -29.82 15.76
CA PHE A 132 19.01 -30.83 16.78
C PHE A 132 19.38 -32.26 16.35
N LEU A 133 19.23 -32.61 15.07
CA LEU A 133 19.42 -33.98 14.58
C LEU A 133 20.84 -34.25 14.08
N PHE A 134 21.51 -33.26 13.49
CA PHE A 134 22.79 -33.46 12.80
C PHE A 134 23.92 -32.62 13.39
N SER A 135 23.71 -31.94 14.52
CA SER A 135 24.70 -31.04 15.13
C SER A 135 25.24 -30.01 14.12
N GLY A 136 24.35 -29.53 13.24
CA GLY A 136 24.64 -28.51 12.24
C GLY A 136 25.01 -27.16 12.85
N THR A 137 25.26 -26.16 11.99
CA THR A 137 25.61 -24.81 12.43
C THR A 137 24.51 -24.20 13.30
N LYS A 138 24.90 -23.71 14.49
CA LYS A 138 24.02 -23.15 15.54
C LYS A 138 22.98 -22.18 14.98
N SER A 139 21.71 -22.43 15.27
CA SER A 139 20.63 -21.47 15.03
C SER A 139 20.78 -20.23 15.92
N GLY A 140 20.31 -19.08 15.44
CA GLY A 140 20.54 -17.75 16.03
C GLY A 140 19.76 -17.44 17.31
N TYR A 141 19.55 -18.43 18.18
CA TYR A 141 18.81 -18.27 19.44
C TYR A 141 19.76 -17.99 20.61
N TYR A 142 19.42 -16.99 21.43
CA TYR A 142 20.21 -16.60 22.60
C TYR A 142 20.38 -17.76 23.59
N TYR A 143 19.36 -18.61 23.72
CA TYR A 143 19.41 -19.80 24.58
C TYR A 143 20.55 -20.77 24.23
N LEU A 144 20.93 -20.86 22.94
CA LEU A 144 22.01 -21.75 22.49
C LEU A 144 23.42 -21.24 22.82
N PHE A 145 23.52 -19.98 23.24
CA PHE A 145 24.75 -19.37 23.73
C PHE A 145 24.75 -19.25 25.25
N GLU A 146 23.63 -18.82 25.83
CA GLU A 146 23.42 -18.73 27.28
C GLU A 146 22.12 -19.46 27.63
N PRO A 147 22.18 -20.72 28.11
CA PRO A 147 21.00 -21.52 28.37
C PRO A 147 20.30 -21.13 29.69
N THR A 148 19.85 -19.88 29.78
CA THR A 148 19.10 -19.35 30.92
C THR A 148 17.63 -19.17 30.57
N PHE A 149 16.77 -19.13 31.60
CA PHE A 149 15.34 -18.84 31.44
C PHE A 149 15.09 -17.52 30.71
N TRP A 150 15.92 -16.50 31.00
CA TRP A 150 15.81 -15.18 30.37
C TRP A 150 16.14 -15.21 28.88
N SER A 151 17.15 -15.98 28.47
CA SER A 151 17.47 -16.18 27.05
C SER A 151 16.34 -16.87 26.28
N ILE A 152 15.70 -17.89 26.85
CA ILE A 152 14.53 -18.54 26.23
C ILE A 152 13.38 -17.54 26.05
N LEU A 153 13.08 -16.76 27.10
CA LEU A 153 11.99 -15.77 27.02
C LEU A 153 12.27 -14.69 25.98
N LEU A 154 13.53 -14.25 25.85
CA LEU A 154 13.94 -13.31 24.83
C LEU A 154 13.78 -13.91 23.42
N ASP A 155 14.18 -15.16 23.22
CA ASP A 155 13.99 -15.87 21.94
C ASP A 155 12.50 -15.97 21.56
N ILE A 156 11.65 -16.41 22.50
CA ILE A 156 10.20 -16.49 22.29
C ILE A 156 9.62 -15.12 21.94
N PHE A 157 10.01 -14.08 22.69
CA PHE A 157 9.53 -12.73 22.44
C PHE A 157 9.92 -12.23 21.05
N ASN A 158 11.17 -12.46 20.64
CA ASN A 158 11.65 -12.06 19.31
C ASN A 158 10.93 -12.80 18.19
N CYS A 159 10.70 -14.11 18.34
CA CYS A 159 9.87 -14.87 17.40
C CYS A 159 8.45 -14.27 17.32
N ILE A 160 7.80 -14.00 18.45
CA ILE A 160 6.46 -13.40 18.46
C ILE A 160 6.43 -12.06 17.72
N VAL A 161 7.39 -11.17 17.99
CA VAL A 161 7.48 -9.86 17.35
C VAL A 161 7.67 -10.02 15.84
N LEU A 162 8.63 -10.84 15.43
CA LEU A 162 8.99 -11.00 14.02
C LEU A 162 7.89 -11.67 13.19
N TYR A 163 7.26 -12.72 13.71
CA TYR A 163 6.11 -13.36 13.07
C TYR A 163 4.87 -12.45 13.07
N SER A 164 4.71 -11.59 14.08
CA SER A 164 3.63 -10.58 14.07
C SER A 164 3.84 -9.54 12.96
N MET A 165 5.09 -9.14 12.70
CA MET A 165 5.42 -8.25 11.58
C MET A 165 5.12 -8.93 10.24
N LEU A 166 5.64 -10.15 10.02
CA LEU A 166 5.36 -10.91 8.80
C LEU A 166 3.86 -11.10 8.56
N PHE A 167 3.10 -11.36 9.62
CA PHE A 167 1.64 -11.43 9.56
C PHE A 167 1.04 -10.09 9.10
N LEU A 168 1.44 -8.95 9.67
CA LEU A 168 0.93 -7.65 9.28
C LEU A 168 1.31 -7.26 7.84
N ILE A 169 2.54 -7.57 7.41
CA ILE A 169 2.97 -7.43 6.00
C ILE A 169 2.05 -8.24 5.09
N ALA A 170 1.75 -9.49 5.44
CA ALA A 170 0.85 -10.33 4.66
C ALA A 170 -0.55 -9.73 4.57
N VAL A 171 -1.05 -9.14 5.65
CA VAL A 171 -2.33 -8.42 5.66
C VAL A 171 -2.29 -7.21 4.72
N ILE A 172 -1.20 -6.45 4.69
CA ILE A 172 -1.02 -5.29 3.78
C ILE A 172 -0.97 -5.76 2.32
N ILE A 173 -0.25 -6.84 2.00
CA ILE A 173 -0.22 -7.44 0.66
C ILE A 173 -1.62 -7.85 0.23
N TRP A 174 -2.37 -8.52 1.11
CA TRP A 174 -3.76 -8.90 0.84
C TRP A 174 -4.65 -7.66 0.58
N ILE A 175 -4.51 -6.60 1.38
CA ILE A 175 -5.20 -5.32 1.15
C ILE A 175 -4.91 -4.77 -0.25
N MET A 176 -3.65 -4.76 -0.68
CA MET A 176 -3.26 -4.29 -2.01
C MET A 176 -3.89 -5.13 -3.12
N ILE A 177 -3.90 -6.46 -2.97
CA ILE A 177 -4.53 -7.38 -3.92
C ILE A 177 -6.05 -7.11 -4.02
N GLU A 178 -6.75 -6.97 -2.89
CA GLU A 178 -8.20 -6.70 -2.93
C GLU A 178 -8.50 -5.31 -3.51
N LEU A 179 -7.66 -4.30 -3.26
CA LEU A 179 -7.79 -2.99 -3.90
C LEU A 179 -7.70 -3.08 -5.43
N VAL A 180 -6.77 -3.88 -5.97
CA VAL A 180 -6.69 -4.14 -7.41
C VAL A 180 -8.02 -4.69 -7.93
N PHE A 181 -8.57 -5.72 -7.27
CA PHE A 181 -9.86 -6.31 -7.67
C PHE A 181 -11.02 -5.32 -7.57
N ILE A 182 -11.07 -4.52 -6.50
CA ILE A 182 -12.12 -3.52 -6.29
C ILE A 182 -12.08 -2.44 -7.39
N VAL A 183 -10.89 -1.93 -7.72
CA VAL A 183 -10.74 -0.92 -8.78
C VAL A 183 -11.02 -1.52 -10.16
N ASN A 184 -10.65 -2.79 -10.40
CA ASN A 184 -10.99 -3.44 -11.66
C ASN A 184 -12.49 -3.67 -11.82
N GLU A 185 -13.19 -4.05 -10.74
CA GLU A 185 -14.65 -4.14 -10.74
C GLU A 185 -15.31 -2.79 -11.06
N LEU A 186 -14.81 -1.69 -10.45
CA LEU A 186 -15.24 -0.33 -10.78
C LEU A 186 -15.12 -0.02 -12.28
N LYS A 187 -13.99 -0.42 -12.88
CA LYS A 187 -13.69 -0.21 -14.29
C LYS A 187 -14.61 -1.01 -15.21
N GLU A 188 -14.80 -2.29 -14.93
CA GLU A 188 -15.48 -3.20 -15.86
C GLU A 188 -17.00 -3.06 -15.77
N ARG A 189 -17.56 -3.04 -14.56
CA ARG A 189 -18.98 -3.26 -14.34
C ARG A 189 -19.83 -1.99 -14.28
N TYR A 190 -19.22 -0.88 -13.89
CA TYR A 190 -19.95 0.35 -13.60
C TYR A 190 -19.70 1.44 -14.64
N LEU A 191 -20.74 2.23 -14.89
CA LEU A 191 -20.68 3.45 -15.68
C LEU A 191 -20.42 4.60 -14.70
N ILE A 192 -19.17 5.03 -14.63
CA ILE A 192 -18.74 6.10 -13.74
C ILE A 192 -18.80 7.41 -14.53
N SER A 193 -19.68 8.33 -14.12
CA SER A 193 -19.73 9.68 -14.67
C SER A 193 -18.66 10.53 -14.00
N ILE A 194 -17.52 10.68 -14.68
CA ILE A 194 -16.44 11.54 -14.20
C ILE A 194 -16.76 12.97 -14.63
N ASN A 195 -17.11 13.84 -13.69
CA ASN A 195 -17.23 15.26 -13.99
C ASN A 195 -15.83 15.89 -14.07
N VAL A 196 -15.30 16.07 -15.27
CA VAL A 196 -13.95 16.61 -15.47
C VAL A 196 -13.84 18.09 -15.05
N PHE A 197 -14.98 18.78 -14.90
CA PHE A 197 -15.06 20.17 -14.43
C PHE A 197 -15.24 20.31 -12.92
N ASP A 198 -15.23 19.19 -12.19
CA ASP A 198 -15.29 19.22 -10.73
C ASP A 198 -14.00 19.86 -10.15
N ILE A 199 -14.10 20.48 -8.98
CA ILE A 199 -13.03 21.27 -8.33
C ILE A 199 -11.73 20.47 -8.16
N ASP A 200 -11.86 19.14 -8.11
CA ASP A 200 -10.75 18.23 -7.92
C ASP A 200 -9.94 17.92 -9.18
N GLU A 201 -10.36 18.36 -10.38
CA GLU A 201 -9.72 18.12 -11.70
C GLU A 201 -9.53 16.62 -12.05
N VAL A 202 -10.06 15.70 -11.23
CA VAL A 202 -10.03 14.23 -11.46
C VAL A 202 -11.44 13.63 -11.41
N GLY A 203 -12.48 14.47 -11.47
CA GLY A 203 -13.89 14.11 -11.38
C GLY A 203 -14.21 13.12 -10.26
N GLY A 204 -13.90 13.50 -9.02
CA GLY A 204 -14.22 12.76 -7.80
C GLY A 204 -13.29 11.57 -7.48
N LEU A 205 -12.40 11.15 -8.38
CA LEU A 205 -11.50 10.00 -8.16
C LEU A 205 -10.22 10.34 -7.38
N LYS A 206 -9.98 11.62 -7.08
CA LYS A 206 -8.80 12.11 -6.37
C LYS A 206 -8.59 11.42 -5.02
N SER A 207 -9.67 11.28 -4.24
CA SER A 207 -9.64 10.60 -2.93
C SER A 207 -9.20 9.13 -3.07
N LEU A 208 -9.70 8.41 -4.08
CA LEU A 208 -9.32 7.03 -4.35
C LEU A 208 -7.86 6.92 -4.80
N LYS A 209 -7.42 7.80 -5.71
CA LYS A 209 -6.03 7.87 -6.19
C LYS A 209 -5.05 8.05 -5.02
N TYR A 210 -5.28 9.03 -4.15
CA TYR A 210 -4.40 9.28 -3.01
C TYR A 210 -4.44 8.18 -1.97
N PHE A 211 -5.62 7.60 -1.69
CA PHE A 211 -5.75 6.49 -0.75
C PHE A 211 -4.92 5.29 -1.18
N ILE A 212 -5.01 4.90 -2.45
CA ILE A 212 -4.22 3.81 -3.01
C ILE A 212 -2.73 4.15 -2.98
N LEU A 213 -2.34 5.35 -3.42
CA LEU A 213 -0.93 5.77 -3.43
C LEU A 213 -0.33 5.72 -2.02
N LEU A 214 -1.06 6.18 -1.01
CA LEU A 214 -0.61 6.14 0.39
C LEU A 214 -0.36 4.71 0.88
N ILE A 215 -1.26 3.77 0.58
CA ILE A 215 -1.11 2.36 0.98
C ILE A 215 0.11 1.74 0.31
N VAL A 216 0.25 1.97 -1.00
CA VAL A 216 1.39 1.46 -1.77
C VAL A 216 2.70 2.06 -1.25
N SER A 217 2.81 3.39 -1.15
CA SER A 217 4.02 4.04 -0.65
C SER A 217 4.39 3.56 0.76
N SER A 218 3.39 3.38 1.63
CA SER A 218 3.61 2.86 2.98
C SER A 218 4.12 1.42 2.99
N TYR A 219 3.62 0.56 2.10
CA TYR A 219 4.12 -0.80 1.92
C TYR A 219 5.60 -0.81 1.51
N PHE A 220 6.02 0.03 0.57
CA PHE A 220 7.43 0.12 0.18
C PHE A 220 8.31 0.65 1.31
N ILE A 221 7.85 1.62 2.08
CA ILE A 221 8.55 2.11 3.28
C ILE A 221 8.73 0.96 4.28
N ILE A 222 7.68 0.18 4.54
CA ILE A 222 7.73 -0.97 5.47
C ILE A 222 8.77 -2.00 5.02
N LEU A 223 8.71 -2.44 3.76
CA LEU A 223 9.68 -3.41 3.24
C LEU A 223 11.10 -2.86 3.22
N THR A 224 11.28 -1.58 2.89
CA THR A 224 12.59 -0.91 2.93
C THR A 224 13.14 -0.92 4.35
N LEU A 225 12.32 -0.53 5.33
CA LEU A 225 12.72 -0.56 6.74
C LEU A 225 12.99 -1.98 7.20
N ALA A 226 12.21 -2.98 6.76
CA ALA A 226 12.43 -4.39 7.09
C ALA A 226 13.76 -4.92 6.52
N ILE A 227 14.12 -4.53 5.29
CA ILE A 227 15.40 -4.86 4.67
C ILE A 227 16.56 -4.14 5.40
N ILE A 228 16.41 -2.85 5.72
CA ILE A 228 17.42 -2.07 6.47
C ILE A 228 17.59 -2.60 7.90
N ALA A 229 16.52 -3.11 8.50
CA ALA A 229 16.52 -3.69 9.82
C ALA A 229 17.05 -5.13 9.84
N ASP A 230 17.40 -5.68 8.68
CA ASP A 230 17.85 -7.07 8.51
C ASP A 230 16.91 -8.04 9.24
N ILE A 231 15.60 -7.84 9.04
CA ILE A 231 14.55 -8.64 9.68
C ILE A 231 14.57 -10.02 9.08
N SER A 232 15.47 -10.83 9.63
CA SER A 232 15.52 -12.25 9.45
C SER A 232 15.20 -12.89 10.80
N PRO A 233 14.27 -13.86 10.85
CA PRO A 233 14.11 -14.73 12.02
C PRO A 233 15.44 -15.34 12.48
N ASN A 234 16.40 -15.44 11.56
CA ASN A 234 17.69 -16.05 11.76
C ASN A 234 18.79 -15.03 12.09
N ALA A 235 18.67 -13.73 11.80
CA ALA A 235 19.78 -12.76 11.89
C ALA A 235 20.09 -12.21 13.29
N ALA A 236 19.31 -12.54 14.32
CA ALA A 236 19.45 -11.95 15.65
C ALA A 236 20.85 -12.06 16.30
N ILE A 237 21.77 -12.88 15.75
CA ILE A 237 23.15 -13.07 16.24
C ILE A 237 24.22 -13.14 15.12
N PHE A 238 23.93 -12.82 13.84
CA PHE A 238 24.78 -13.23 12.71
C PHE A 238 25.94 -12.30 12.28
N ILE A 239 26.50 -11.48 13.18
CA ILE A 239 27.66 -10.65 12.78
C ILE A 239 28.98 -11.46 12.69
N TYR A 240 29.10 -12.68 13.25
CA TYR A 240 30.44 -13.28 13.38
C TYR A 240 30.69 -14.73 12.97
N THR A 241 29.71 -15.56 12.59
CA THR A 241 30.03 -16.97 12.25
C THR A 241 29.13 -17.54 11.14
N SER A 242 29.72 -17.68 9.94
CA SER A 242 29.19 -18.28 8.69
C SER A 242 28.16 -17.44 7.90
N PRO A 243 28.56 -16.67 6.85
CA PRO A 243 27.79 -15.52 6.39
C PRO A 243 26.96 -15.68 5.08
N SER A 244 27.03 -16.79 4.33
CA SER A 244 26.73 -16.71 2.89
C SER A 244 25.40 -17.31 2.38
N SER A 245 24.72 -18.21 3.10
CA SER A 245 23.55 -18.91 2.54
C SER A 245 22.20 -18.44 3.10
N ILE A 246 22.10 -18.19 4.40
CA ILE A 246 20.81 -17.91 5.08
C ILE A 246 20.41 -16.43 4.96
N ILE A 247 21.35 -15.50 5.17
CA ILE A 247 21.15 -14.05 4.98
C ILE A 247 20.69 -13.75 3.53
N THR A 248 21.23 -14.51 2.59
CA THR A 248 20.90 -14.40 1.16
C THR A 248 19.45 -14.81 0.90
N PHE A 249 18.89 -15.81 1.59
CA PHE A 249 17.53 -16.27 1.36
C PHE A 249 16.47 -15.27 1.85
N ASP A 250 16.62 -14.72 3.07
CA ASP A 250 15.64 -13.78 3.62
C ASP A 250 15.62 -12.46 2.83
N ILE A 251 16.80 -11.97 2.41
CA ILE A 251 16.92 -10.82 1.51
C ILE A 251 16.29 -11.13 0.14
N ILE A 252 16.47 -12.34 -0.40
CA ILE A 252 15.82 -12.76 -1.65
C ILE A 252 14.29 -12.75 -1.49
N MET A 253 13.74 -13.31 -0.40
CA MET A 253 12.30 -13.35 -0.17
C MET A 253 11.70 -11.95 0.02
N LEU A 254 12.36 -11.08 0.80
CA LEU A 254 11.96 -9.68 0.94
C LEU A 254 12.05 -8.94 -0.41
N SER A 255 13.07 -9.21 -1.23
CA SER A 255 13.19 -8.64 -2.58
C SER A 255 12.09 -9.13 -3.53
N LEU A 256 11.68 -10.40 -3.42
CA LEU A 256 10.56 -10.95 -4.18
C LEU A 256 9.23 -10.31 -3.76
N MET A 257 9.01 -10.09 -2.46
CA MET A 257 7.85 -9.33 -1.97
C MET A 257 7.84 -7.89 -2.49
N LEU A 258 9.01 -7.26 -2.54
CA LEU A 258 9.17 -5.92 -3.07
C LEU A 258 8.81 -5.88 -4.57
N LEU A 259 9.27 -6.87 -5.35
CA LEU A 259 8.91 -7.04 -6.76
C LEU A 259 7.41 -7.30 -6.95
N ALA A 260 6.80 -8.14 -6.11
CA ALA A 260 5.35 -8.36 -6.13
C ALA A 260 4.57 -7.05 -5.88
N GLY A 261 5.04 -6.22 -4.95
CA GLY A 261 4.48 -4.89 -4.72
C GLY A 261 4.58 -3.96 -5.92
N VAL A 262 5.68 -4.02 -6.69
CA VAL A 262 5.84 -3.24 -7.92
C VAL A 262 4.82 -3.67 -8.97
N ILE A 263 4.66 -4.98 -9.16
CA ILE A 263 3.67 -5.52 -10.09
C ILE A 263 2.27 -5.05 -9.69
N LEU A 264 1.89 -5.19 -8.41
CA LEU A 264 0.59 -4.74 -7.91
C LEU A 264 0.39 -3.24 -8.09
N PHE A 265 1.43 -2.42 -7.86
CA PHE A 265 1.37 -0.98 -8.12
C PHE A 265 1.11 -0.67 -9.60
N ILE A 266 1.87 -1.28 -10.51
CA ILE A 266 1.72 -1.06 -11.95
C ILE A 266 0.31 -1.42 -12.39
N ILE A 267 -0.19 -2.59 -11.97
CA ILE A 267 -1.56 -3.04 -12.29
C ILE A 267 -2.58 -2.04 -11.73
N THR A 268 -2.47 -1.65 -10.46
CA THR A 268 -3.42 -0.72 -9.83
C THR A 268 -3.39 0.64 -10.55
N TYR A 269 -2.21 1.17 -10.83
CA TYR A 269 -2.01 2.43 -11.52
C TYR A 269 -2.61 2.41 -12.94
N GLN A 270 -2.35 1.36 -13.71
CA GLN A 270 -2.96 1.17 -15.03
C GLN A 270 -4.48 1.06 -14.95
N THR A 271 -5.00 0.42 -13.90
CA THR A 271 -6.44 0.24 -13.71
C THR A 271 -7.12 1.57 -13.39
N ILE A 272 -6.56 2.38 -12.49
CA ILE A 272 -7.03 3.75 -12.20
C ILE A 272 -6.93 4.61 -13.47
N LYS A 273 -5.83 4.53 -14.21
CA LYS A 273 -5.67 5.26 -15.48
C LYS A 273 -6.78 4.92 -16.47
N ASN A 274 -7.05 3.64 -16.63
CA ASN A 274 -8.11 3.17 -17.53
C ASN A 274 -9.50 3.57 -17.03
N LEU A 275 -9.73 3.60 -15.71
CA LEU A 275 -10.97 4.08 -15.10
C LEU A 275 -11.22 5.55 -15.44
N ILE A 276 -10.20 6.40 -15.25
CA ILE A 276 -10.25 7.82 -15.58
C ILE A 276 -10.47 8.00 -17.09
N GLY A 277 -9.71 7.28 -17.91
CA GLY A 277 -9.84 7.33 -19.37
C GLY A 277 -11.22 6.90 -19.87
N LYS A 278 -11.87 5.93 -19.20
CA LYS A 278 -13.24 5.50 -19.53
C LYS A 278 -14.23 6.64 -19.28
N GLY A 279 -14.15 7.33 -18.15
CA GLY A 279 -15.04 8.45 -17.86
C GLY A 279 -14.78 9.69 -18.73
N VAL A 280 -13.50 10.01 -19.01
CA VAL A 280 -13.14 11.07 -19.96
C VAL A 280 -13.71 10.81 -21.34
N LYS A 281 -13.60 9.57 -21.86
CA LYS A 281 -14.20 9.21 -23.15
C LYS A 281 -15.71 9.37 -23.19
N LEU A 282 -16.40 9.08 -22.07
CA LEU A 282 -17.86 9.25 -21.98
C LEU A 282 -18.24 10.74 -22.01
N GLU A 283 -17.53 11.61 -21.30
CA GLU A 283 -17.79 13.05 -21.34
C GLU A 283 -17.46 13.65 -22.71
N LEU A 284 -16.32 13.28 -23.32
CA LEU A 284 -16.00 13.71 -24.69
C LEU A 284 -17.07 13.27 -25.70
N LYS A 285 -17.64 12.07 -25.53
CA LYS A 285 -18.73 11.61 -26.39
C LYS A 285 -19.99 12.48 -26.24
N LYS A 286 -20.37 12.85 -25.01
CA LYS A 286 -21.51 13.76 -24.76
C LYS A 286 -21.27 15.15 -25.35
N ILE A 287 -20.07 15.69 -25.20
CA ILE A 287 -19.69 16.98 -25.79
C ILE A 287 -19.79 16.89 -27.32
N ASN A 288 -19.28 15.83 -27.93
CA ASN A 288 -19.31 15.66 -29.38
C ASN A 288 -20.74 15.46 -29.92
N GLU A 289 -21.60 14.75 -29.18
CA GLU A 289 -23.03 14.63 -29.50
C GLU A 289 -23.72 16.00 -29.45
N LYS A 290 -23.52 16.79 -28.38
CA LYS A 290 -24.05 18.17 -28.29
C LYS A 290 -23.47 19.12 -29.33
N TYR A 291 -22.19 18.99 -29.65
CA TYR A 291 -21.52 19.77 -30.67
C TYR A 291 -22.17 19.52 -32.03
N LYS A 292 -22.44 18.26 -32.36
CA LYS A 292 -23.14 17.87 -33.58
C LYS A 292 -24.58 18.41 -33.60
N GLU A 293 -25.34 18.25 -32.52
CA GLU A 293 -26.71 18.79 -32.41
C GLU A 293 -26.74 20.32 -32.61
N THR A 294 -25.82 21.05 -31.99
CA THR A 294 -25.71 22.51 -32.10
C THR A 294 -25.28 22.93 -33.52
N TYR A 295 -24.38 22.16 -34.14
CA TYR A 295 -23.95 22.40 -35.52
C TYR A 295 -25.09 22.17 -36.52
N ASP A 296 -25.86 21.09 -36.34
CA ASP A 296 -27.03 20.77 -37.17
C ASP A 296 -28.11 21.87 -37.03
N GLN A 297 -28.34 22.39 -35.81
CA GLN A 297 -29.21 23.55 -35.56
C GLN A 297 -28.76 24.82 -36.29
N ILE A 298 -27.46 25.14 -36.26
CA ILE A 298 -26.88 26.28 -36.99
C ILE A 298 -27.10 26.13 -38.49
N PHE A 299 -26.94 24.92 -39.02
CA PHE A 299 -27.16 24.64 -40.44
C PHE A 299 -28.63 24.81 -40.85
N GLU A 300 -29.57 24.33 -40.02
CA GLU A 300 -31.02 24.50 -40.24
C GLU A 300 -31.44 25.98 -40.20
N ILE A 301 -30.96 26.75 -39.22
CA ILE A 301 -31.21 28.21 -39.11
C ILE A 301 -30.61 28.96 -40.32
N GLY A 302 -29.42 28.56 -40.77
CA GLY A 302 -28.77 29.13 -41.96
C GLY A 302 -29.49 28.82 -43.28
N SER A 303 -30.30 27.75 -43.32
CA SER A 303 -31.05 27.31 -44.50
C SER A 303 -32.43 27.96 -44.63
N THR A 304 -32.97 28.56 -43.56
CA THR A 304 -34.26 29.26 -43.54
C THR A 304 -34.06 30.76 -43.80
N LYS A 305 -34.90 31.36 -44.66
CA LYS A 305 -34.76 32.75 -45.15
C LYS A 305 -34.72 33.77 -44.00
N LYS A 306 -33.71 34.64 -44.04
CA LYS A 306 -33.40 35.75 -43.11
C LYS A 306 -34.63 36.46 -42.52
N ASP A 307 -34.91 36.17 -41.26
CA ASP A 307 -35.58 37.06 -40.31
C ASP A 307 -34.58 37.48 -39.22
N ASN A 308 -34.75 38.69 -38.66
CA ASN A 308 -33.86 39.24 -37.61
C ASN A 308 -33.81 38.35 -36.35
N ASP A 309 -34.82 37.51 -36.10
CA ASP A 309 -34.83 36.57 -34.98
C ASP A 309 -33.81 35.42 -35.16
N ASN A 310 -33.49 35.03 -36.40
CA ASN A 310 -32.50 33.99 -36.68
C ASN A 310 -31.06 34.43 -36.33
N GLU A 311 -30.77 35.74 -36.33
CA GLU A 311 -29.42 36.25 -36.03
C GLU A 311 -29.07 36.11 -34.54
N LYS A 312 -30.07 36.22 -33.66
CA LYS A 312 -29.89 36.05 -32.22
C LYS A 312 -29.68 34.57 -31.85
N GLU A 313 -30.51 33.66 -32.38
CA GLU A 313 -30.36 32.22 -32.18
C GLU A 313 -29.04 31.67 -32.75
N LEU A 314 -28.58 32.22 -33.88
CA LEU A 314 -27.29 31.89 -34.47
C LEU A 314 -26.11 32.32 -33.58
N ASN A 315 -26.17 33.51 -32.98
CA ASN A 315 -25.15 33.97 -32.05
C ASN A 315 -25.14 33.17 -30.74
N GLU A 316 -26.30 32.83 -30.20
CA GLU A 316 -26.42 31.95 -29.02
C GLU A 316 -25.80 30.57 -29.30
N SER A 317 -26.08 29.99 -30.46
CA SER A 317 -25.52 28.70 -30.88
C SER A 317 -24.00 28.75 -31.09
N LYS A 318 -23.45 29.85 -31.61
CA LYS A 318 -22.00 30.06 -31.73
C LYS A 318 -21.32 30.17 -30.36
N ILE A 319 -21.93 30.87 -29.41
CA ILE A 319 -21.42 30.97 -28.04
C ILE A 319 -21.40 29.57 -27.39
N ILE A 320 -22.41 28.74 -27.65
CA ILE A 320 -22.46 27.35 -27.16
C ILE A 320 -21.31 26.54 -27.77
N LEU A 321 -21.04 26.65 -29.07
CA LEU A 321 -19.89 25.96 -29.70
C LEU A 321 -18.54 26.39 -29.10
N ASP A 322 -18.31 27.68 -28.90
CA ASP A 322 -17.09 28.21 -28.28
C ASP A 322 -16.91 27.74 -26.83
N ILE A 323 -18.01 27.49 -26.11
CA ILE A 323 -17.99 26.90 -24.77
C ILE A 323 -17.62 25.42 -24.87
N LEU A 324 -18.26 24.65 -25.75
CA LEU A 324 -18.00 23.22 -25.94
C LEU A 324 -16.55 22.94 -26.39
N GLU A 325 -15.98 23.77 -27.28
CA GLU A 325 -14.58 23.63 -27.72
C GLU A 325 -13.59 23.92 -26.57
N ARG A 326 -13.87 24.95 -25.76
CA ARG A 326 -13.07 25.24 -24.56
C ARG A 326 -13.17 24.13 -23.52
N GLU A 327 -14.35 23.55 -23.36
CA GLU A 327 -14.60 22.40 -22.50
C GLU A 327 -13.81 21.17 -22.97
N GLU A 328 -13.85 20.86 -24.27
CA GLU A 328 -13.08 19.76 -24.88
C GLU A 328 -11.57 19.92 -24.66
N ASN A 329 -11.03 21.11 -24.91
CA ASN A 329 -9.61 21.40 -24.74
C ASN A 329 -9.17 21.26 -23.27
N LYS A 330 -9.97 21.78 -22.32
CA LYS A 330 -9.71 21.59 -20.89
C LYS A 330 -9.70 20.13 -20.48
N ILE A 331 -10.63 19.32 -21.00
CA ILE A 331 -10.68 17.88 -20.69
C ILE A 331 -9.44 17.16 -21.22
N LYS A 332 -8.98 17.49 -22.44
CA LYS A 332 -7.75 16.94 -23.02
C LYS A 332 -6.52 17.32 -22.21
N ASP A 333 -6.42 18.58 -21.78
CA ASP A 333 -5.31 19.07 -20.96
C ASP A 333 -5.27 18.41 -19.58
N ILE A 334 -6.43 18.28 -18.91
CA ILE A 334 -6.57 17.57 -17.64
C ILE A 334 -6.17 16.11 -17.80
N TYR A 335 -6.63 15.44 -18.85
CA TYR A 335 -6.23 14.06 -19.15
C TYR A 335 -4.72 13.95 -19.38
N HIS A 336 -4.08 14.92 -20.04
CA HIS A 336 -2.62 14.91 -20.22
C HIS A 336 -1.84 15.19 -18.93
N ASN A 337 -2.31 16.10 -18.07
CA ASN A 337 -1.63 16.53 -16.84
C ASN A 337 -1.89 15.64 -15.61
N LEU A 338 -2.96 14.84 -15.61
CA LEU A 338 -3.31 13.89 -14.54
C LEU A 338 -2.27 12.80 -14.29
N PHE A 339 -1.40 12.57 -15.29
CA PHE A 339 -0.40 11.50 -15.33
C PHE A 339 0.99 12.02 -15.02
N GLY A 340 1.12 12.77 -13.92
CA GLY A 340 2.38 13.30 -13.45
C GLY A 340 3.47 12.23 -13.35
N PHE A 341 4.54 12.44 -14.14
CA PHE A 341 5.82 11.74 -14.00
C PHE A 341 6.34 11.79 -12.56
N LYS A 342 5.89 12.77 -11.76
CA LYS A 342 6.25 12.98 -10.36
C LYS A 342 5.79 11.85 -9.44
N GLU A 343 4.58 11.31 -9.57
CA GLU A 343 4.12 10.20 -8.73
C GLU A 343 4.87 8.89 -9.03
N VAL A 344 5.12 8.63 -10.32
CA VAL A 344 5.93 7.49 -10.78
C VAL A 344 7.40 7.68 -10.39
N ALA A 345 7.94 8.90 -10.47
CA ALA A 345 9.29 9.22 -10.04
C ALA A 345 9.45 9.12 -8.52
N THR A 346 8.46 9.55 -7.73
CA THR A 346 8.45 9.39 -6.27
C THR A 346 8.39 7.91 -5.90
N PHE A 347 7.59 7.12 -6.62
CA PHE A 347 7.57 5.67 -6.49
C PHE A 347 8.94 5.05 -6.79
N ILE A 348 9.58 5.43 -7.91
CA ILE A 348 10.92 4.96 -8.30
C ILE A 348 11.99 5.36 -7.28
N THR A 349 11.97 6.59 -6.75
CA THR A 349 12.96 7.03 -5.74
C THR A 349 12.80 6.29 -4.42
N THR A 350 11.55 6.01 -4.01
CA THR A 350 11.29 5.23 -2.79
C THR A 350 11.71 3.75 -2.97
N PHE A 351 11.58 3.21 -4.19
CA PHE A 351 12.03 1.87 -4.58
C PHE A 351 13.55 1.74 -4.70
N LEU A 352 14.25 2.78 -5.17
CA LEU A 352 15.71 2.77 -5.35
C LEU A 352 16.47 2.77 -4.02
N LEU A 353 15.91 3.38 -2.97
CA LEU A 353 16.58 3.51 -1.67
C LEU A 353 17.01 2.15 -1.09
N PRO A 354 16.14 1.14 -0.90
CA PRO A 354 16.54 -0.18 -0.42
C PRO A 354 17.58 -0.85 -1.32
N ILE A 355 17.38 -0.82 -2.64
CA ILE A 355 18.30 -1.45 -3.61
C ILE A 355 19.72 -0.86 -3.52
N VAL A 356 19.83 0.46 -3.44
CA VAL A 356 21.13 1.14 -3.36
C VAL A 356 21.78 0.90 -1.99
N THR A 357 21.00 0.90 -0.90
CA THR A 357 21.55 0.77 0.45
C THR A 357 21.99 -0.64 0.85
N THR A 358 21.37 -1.70 0.31
CA THR A 358 21.66 -3.09 0.75
C THR A 358 22.09 -4.03 -0.36
N LEU A 359 21.56 -3.93 -1.58
CA LEU A 359 21.94 -4.83 -2.68
C LEU A 359 23.25 -4.39 -3.37
N LEU A 360 23.45 -3.09 -3.55
CA LEU A 360 24.67 -2.57 -4.20
C LEU A 360 25.98 -3.00 -3.47
N PRO A 361 26.07 -2.94 -2.13
CA PRO A 361 27.25 -3.40 -1.39
C PRO A 361 27.46 -4.93 -1.46
N LEU A 362 26.40 -5.72 -1.64
CA LEU A 362 26.46 -7.18 -1.79
C LEU A 362 26.89 -7.60 -3.21
N ILE A 363 26.63 -6.78 -4.23
CA ILE A 363 26.98 -7.03 -5.64
C ILE A 363 28.40 -6.56 -5.98
N ILE A 364 28.92 -5.54 -5.29
CA ILE A 364 30.24 -4.95 -5.54
C ILE A 364 31.37 -5.70 -4.78
N LYS A 365 31.03 -6.57 -3.83
CA LYS A 365 31.94 -7.56 -3.23
C LYS A 365 32.01 -8.81 -4.08
#